data_AF-M2R695-F1
#
_entry.id   AF-M2R695-F1
#
_cell.length_a   1.000
_cell.length_b   1.000
_cell.length_c   1.000
_cell.angle_alpha   90.00
_cell.angle_beta   90.00
_cell.angle_gamma   90.00
#
_symmetry.space_group_name_H-M   'P 1'
#
loop_
_entity.id
_entity.type
_entity.pdbx_description
1 polymer ?
#
loop_
_entity_poly.entity_id
_entity_poly.type
_entity_poly.pdbx_seq_one_letter_code
_entity_poly.pdbx_strand_id
1 'polypeptide(L)'
;MLSVEHRFYGASTPSLEMDKLIYCTAEQALMDYVEVISHVQEENNLVGHPVIVLGGSYSGNLAAWMRQKYPNVVEGAWASSAPVEAV
;
A
#
# COMPACT_ATOMS: atom_id res chain seq x y z
N MET A 1 -4.09 13.57 5.76
CA MET A 1 -3.25 12.97 4.71
C MET A 1 -2.32 12.00 5.41
N LEU A 2 -2.29 10.75 4.96
CA LEU A 2 -1.53 9.65 5.58
C LEU A 2 -0.41 9.24 4.61
N SER A 3 0.79 9.01 5.13
CA SER A 3 1.91 8.41 4.39
C SER A 3 2.27 7.11 5.06
N VAL A 4 2.24 6.00 4.33
CA VAL A 4 2.53 4.67 4.85
C VAL A 4 3.87 4.20 4.30
N GLU A 5 4.80 3.85 5.19
CA GLU A 5 6.11 3.35 4.81
C GLU A 5 6.01 1.87 4.39
N HIS A 6 6.76 1.48 3.37
CA HIS A 6 6.72 0.13 2.83
C HIS A 6 7.47 -0.84 3.75
N ARG A 7 6.95 -2.06 3.95
CA ARG A 7 7.66 -3.11 4.70
C ARG A 7 9.08 -3.33 4.15
N PHE A 8 10.04 -3.55 5.04
CA PHE A 8 11.48 -3.67 4.76
C PHE A 8 12.19 -2.38 4.30
N TYR A 9 11.55 -1.22 4.42
CA TYR A 9 12.18 0.07 4.17
C TYR A 9 12.11 0.95 5.42
N GLY A 10 13.17 1.71 5.67
CA GLY A 10 13.20 2.68 6.77
C GLY A 10 12.98 2.04 8.14
N ALA A 11 12.11 2.65 8.94
CA ALA A 11 11.75 2.16 10.26
C ALA A 11 10.82 0.93 10.20
N SER A 12 10.16 0.70 9.07
CA SER A 12 9.20 -0.38 8.84
C SER A 12 9.91 -1.65 8.39
N THR A 13 10.91 -2.10 9.14
CA THR A 13 11.75 -3.25 8.81
C THR A 13 11.53 -4.39 9.81
N PRO A 14 10.68 -5.40 9.48
CA PRO A 14 10.38 -6.51 10.39
C PRO A 14 11.60 -7.39 10.71
N SER A 15 12.48 -7.60 9.73
CA SER A 15 13.75 -8.31 9.87
C SER A 15 14.68 -7.99 8.70
N LEU A 16 15.99 -8.20 8.87
CA LEU A 16 17.00 -8.15 7.81
C LEU A 16 17.65 -9.52 7.56
N GLU A 17 17.16 -10.57 8.22
CA GLU A 17 17.64 -11.93 8.00
C GLU A 17 17.23 -12.42 6.60
N MET A 18 18.14 -13.13 5.94
CA MET A 18 17.99 -13.54 4.54
C MET A 18 16.74 -14.40 4.29
N ASP A 19 16.42 -15.28 5.25
CA ASP A 19 15.24 -16.15 5.18
C ASP A 19 13.92 -15.38 5.40
N LYS A 20 13.96 -14.17 5.97
CA LYS A 20 12.78 -13.32 6.18
C LYS A 20 12.50 -12.39 5.01
N LEU A 21 13.46 -12.20 4.09
CA LEU A 21 13.25 -11.38 2.90
C LEU A 21 12.17 -11.95 1.96
N ILE A 22 11.79 -13.23 2.14
CA ILE A 22 10.62 -13.83 1.47
C ILE A 22 9.31 -13.08 1.71
N TYR A 23 9.21 -12.29 2.79
CA TYR A 23 8.04 -11.48 3.12
C TYR A 23 8.09 -10.08 2.51
N CYS A 24 9.20 -9.71 1.84
CA CYS A 24 9.35 -8.45 1.11
C CYS A 24 8.75 -8.60 -0.29
N THR A 25 7.44 -8.63 -0.38
CA THR A 25 6.70 -8.73 -1.65
C THR A 25 5.66 -7.63 -1.78
N ALA A 26 5.28 -7.32 -3.04
CA ALA A 26 4.25 -6.33 -3.31
C ALA A 26 2.90 -6.75 -2.73
N GLU A 27 2.48 -8.01 -2.88
CA GLU A 27 1.23 -8.55 -2.30
C GLU A 27 1.14 -8.30 -0.80
N GLN A 28 2.25 -8.56 -0.12
CA GLN A 28 2.38 -8.40 1.31
C GLN A 28 2.32 -6.92 1.73
N ALA A 29 2.96 -6.01 0.97
CA ALA A 29 2.85 -4.57 1.21
C ALA A 29 1.44 -4.04 0.96
N LEU A 30 0.75 -4.52 -0.08
CA LEU A 30 -0.65 -4.13 -0.35
C LEU A 30 -1.57 -4.54 0.80
N MET A 31 -1.36 -5.72 1.39
CA MET A 31 -2.12 -6.15 2.58
C MET A 31 -1.83 -5.28 3.80
N ASP A 32 -0.58 -4.85 4.03
CA ASP A 32 -0.30 -3.87 5.09
C ASP A 32 -1.11 -2.59 4.90
N TYR A 33 -1.22 -2.12 3.66
CA TYR A 33 -1.97 -0.90 3.37
C TYR A 33 -3.47 -1.08 3.62
N VAL A 34 -4.04 -2.24 3.33
CA VAL A 34 -5.44 -2.56 3.66
C VAL A 34 -5.67 -2.52 5.18
N GLU A 35 -4.78 -3.14 5.95
CA GLU A 35 -4.87 -3.16 7.41
C GLU A 35 -4.71 -1.76 8.01
N VAL A 36 -3.73 -0.98 7.52
CA VAL A 36 -3.51 0.41 7.95
C VAL A 36 -4.71 1.30 7.63
N ILE A 37 -5.30 1.17 6.43
CA ILE A 37 -6.50 1.93 6.06
C ILE A 37 -7.66 1.58 7.00
N SER A 38 -7.90 0.29 7.24
CA SER A 38 -8.99 -0.19 8.09
C SER A 38 -8.81 0.31 9.53
N HIS A 39 -7.60 0.17 10.08
CA HIS A 39 -7.26 0.65 11.42
C HIS A 39 -7.45 2.16 11.57
N VAL A 40 -6.94 2.96 10.62
CA VAL A 40 -7.09 4.43 10.66
C VAL A 40 -8.55 4.83 10.52
N GLN A 41 -9.33 4.14 9.68
CA GLN A 41 -10.76 4.41 9.57
C GLN A 41 -11.51 4.11 10.86
N GLU A 42 -11.22 2.99 11.51
CA GLU A 42 -11.84 2.62 12.79
C GLU A 42 -11.47 3.62 13.90
N GLU A 43 -10.18 3.91 14.08
CA GLU A 43 -9.72 4.82 15.15
C GLU A 43 -10.28 6.24 15.01
N ASN A 44 -10.57 6.68 13.79
CA ASN A 44 -11.02 8.04 13.51
C ASN A 44 -12.52 8.14 13.19
N ASN A 45 -13.30 7.06 13.33
CA ASN A 45 -14.71 7.00 12.93
C ASN A 45 -14.96 7.41 11.47
N LEU A 46 -14.08 6.96 10.55
CA LEU A 46 -14.13 7.23 9.11
C LEU A 46 -14.51 5.99 8.29
N VAL A 47 -15.04 4.95 8.92
CA VAL A 47 -15.47 3.72 8.22
C VAL A 47 -16.47 4.08 7.11
N GLY A 48 -16.18 3.62 5.88
CA GLY A 48 -16.98 3.91 4.69
C GLY A 48 -16.71 5.26 4.01
N HIS A 49 -15.80 6.09 4.54
CA HIS A 49 -15.33 7.26 3.82
C HIS A 49 -14.43 6.86 2.64
N PRO A 50 -14.52 7.56 1.49
CA PRO A 50 -13.77 7.21 0.31
C PRO A 50 -12.26 7.39 0.52
N VAL A 51 -11.48 6.42 0.05
CA VAL A 51 -10.01 6.44 0.14
C VAL A 51 -9.41 6.59 -1.26
N ILE A 52 -8.54 7.59 -1.42
CA ILE A 52 -7.73 7.78 -2.64
C ILE A 52 -6.28 7.49 -2.30
N VAL A 53 -5.67 6.55 -3.02
CA VAL A 53 -4.24 6.23 -2.89
C VAL A 53 -3.41 7.01 -3.91
N LEU A 54 -2.23 7.44 -3.51
CA LEU A 54 -1.31 8.19 -4.38
C LEU A 54 0.05 7.51 -4.36
N GLY A 55 0.72 7.46 -5.52
CA GLY A 55 2.05 6.89 -5.63
C GLY A 55 2.80 7.35 -6.87
N GLY A 56 4.13 7.26 -6.83
CA GLY A 56 5.04 7.63 -7.91
C GLY A 56 6.06 6.52 -8.19
N SER A 57 6.37 6.24 -9.46
CA SER A 57 7.29 5.15 -9.83
C SER A 57 6.78 3.80 -9.27
N TYR A 58 7.60 3.03 -8.55
CA TYR A 58 7.17 1.77 -7.92
C TYR A 58 5.95 1.94 -7.00
N SER A 59 5.89 2.99 -6.17
CA SER A 59 4.69 3.23 -5.36
C SER A 59 3.47 3.63 -6.21
N GLY A 60 3.70 4.13 -7.43
CA GLY A 60 2.66 4.30 -8.44
C GLY A 60 2.09 2.96 -8.92
N ASN A 61 2.94 1.93 -9.11
CA ASN A 61 2.48 0.57 -9.38
C ASN A 61 1.65 0.05 -8.20
N LEU A 62 2.13 0.23 -6.97
CA LEU A 62 1.37 -0.15 -5.77
C LEU A 62 0.02 0.56 -5.69
N ALA A 63 -0.05 1.86 -6.01
CA ALA A 63 -1.30 2.61 -6.04
C ALA A 63 -2.29 2.04 -7.08
N ALA A 64 -1.81 1.75 -8.29
CA ALA A 64 -2.63 1.11 -9.32
C ALA A 64 -3.12 -0.28 -8.89
N TRP A 65 -2.23 -1.11 -8.33
CA TRP A 65 -2.56 -2.45 -7.86
C TRP A 65 -3.47 -2.46 -6.63
N MET A 66 -3.38 -1.46 -5.73
CA MET A 66 -4.34 -1.28 -4.64
C MET A 66 -5.76 -1.12 -5.19
N ARG A 67 -5.96 -0.20 -6.13
CA ARG A 67 -7.28 0.01 -6.74
C ARG A 67 -7.77 -1.22 -7.51
N GLN A 68 -6.85 -1.92 -8.19
CA GLN A 68 -7.20 -3.12 -8.96
C GLN A 68 -7.58 -4.31 -8.08
N LYS A 69 -6.80 -4.61 -7.03
CA LYS A 69 -6.97 -5.80 -6.18
C LYS A 69 -7.97 -5.57 -5.04
N TYR A 70 -8.08 -4.35 -4.53
CA TYR A 70 -8.92 -4.01 -3.38
C TYR A 70 -9.90 -2.86 -3.67
N PRO A 71 -10.78 -2.98 -4.67
CA PRO A 71 -11.70 -1.91 -5.06
C PRO A 71 -12.76 -1.58 -4.00
N ASN A 72 -12.95 -2.45 -3.00
CA ASN A 72 -13.84 -2.24 -1.86
C ASN A 72 -13.19 -1.44 -0.72
N VAL A 73 -11.87 -1.25 -0.76
CA VAL A 73 -11.09 -0.53 0.27
C VAL A 73 -10.65 0.85 -0.22
N VAL A 74 -10.43 1.00 -1.53
CA VAL A 74 -9.87 2.20 -2.15
C VAL A 74 -10.69 2.61 -3.37
N GLU A 75 -11.38 3.75 -3.32
CA GLU A 75 -12.21 4.29 -4.40
C GLU A 75 -11.44 4.72 -5.65
N GLY A 76 -10.19 5.17 -5.49
CA GLY A 76 -9.41 5.66 -6.62
C GLY A 76 -7.90 5.69 -6.36
N ALA A 77 -7.12 5.76 -7.44
CA ALA A 77 -5.67 5.79 -7.39
C ALA A 77 -5.09 6.85 -8.32
N TRP A 78 -4.10 7.59 -7.83
CA TRP A 78 -3.21 8.41 -8.65
C TRP A 78 -1.86 7.69 -8.80
N ALA A 79 -1.66 7.04 -9.94
CA ALA A 79 -0.45 6.29 -10.26
C ALA A 79 0.48 7.12 -11.16
N SER A 80 1.31 7.98 -10.55
CA SER A 80 2.19 8.89 -11.28
C SER A 80 3.43 8.16 -11.80
N SER A 81 3.68 8.22 -13.12
CA SER A 81 4.87 7.60 -13.75
C SER A 81 5.08 6.13 -13.33
N ALA A 82 3.99 5.38 -13.23
CA ALA A 82 3.98 3.98 -12.81
C ALA A 82 4.26 3.05 -14.01
N PRO A 83 5.41 2.35 -14.06
CA PRO A 83 5.76 1.49 -15.19
C PRO A 83 5.08 0.11 -15.09
N VAL A 84 3.75 0.05 -14.93
CA VAL A 84 2.99 -1.19 -14.65
C VAL A 84 3.12 -2.28 -15.73
N GLU A 85 3.42 -1.89 -16.97
CA GLU A 85 3.56 -2.82 -18.10
C GLU A 85 5.00 -3.33 -18.30
N ALA A 86 5.99 -2.69 -17.66
CA ALA A 86 7.39 -3.00 -17.88
C ALA A 86 8.03 -3.77 -16.72
N VAL A 87 7.27 -4.05 -15.66
CA VAL A 87 7.70 -4.74 -14.43
C VAL A 87 7.20 -6.18 -14.38
#